data_AF-A0A3L9ZSI4-F1
#
_entry.id   AF-A0A3L9ZSI4-F1
#
_cell.length_a   1.000
_cell.length_b   1.000
_cell.length_c   1.000
_cell.angle_alpha   90.00
_cell.angle_beta   90.00
_cell.angle_gamma   90.00
#
_symmetry.space_group_name_H-M   'P 1'
#
loop_
_entity.id
_entity.type
_entity.pdbx_description
1 polymer ?
#
loop_
_entity_poly.entity_id
_entity_poly.type
_entity_poly.pdbx_seq_one_letter_code
_entity_poly.pdbx_strand_id
1 'polypeptide(L)'
;MKISILLLFILTSCSPKYIQEVPSDTKTKFGFEISAPNQAVYFVENEKFEFKNNRTFEHEKIANELYNSFGPATDDFYIGKTNARDFKFNVNNKTYYIAVESLSQRTAMILFDGAHKPIIEFNPKKYRKLILKMKK
;
A
#
# COMPACT_ATOMS: atom_id res chain seq x y z
N MET A 1 -54.34 -14.96 5.36
CA MET A 1 -53.39 -14.40 4.38
C MET A 1 -52.48 -13.39 5.09
N LYS A 2 -51.24 -13.76 5.43
CA LYS A 2 -50.20 -12.82 5.86
C LYS A 2 -48.87 -13.37 5.35
N ILE A 3 -48.44 -12.87 4.20
CA ILE A 3 -47.10 -13.11 3.66
C ILE A 3 -46.18 -12.15 4.43
N SER A 4 -45.40 -12.70 5.36
CA SER A 4 -44.30 -11.95 5.99
C SER A 4 -43.25 -11.67 4.93
N ILE A 5 -43.12 -10.39 4.56
CA ILE A 5 -42.06 -9.93 3.67
C ILE A 5 -40.76 -9.93 4.50
N LEU A 6 -39.96 -10.97 4.33
CA LEU A 6 -38.61 -11.04 4.87
C LEU A 6 -37.70 -10.17 3.99
N LEU A 7 -37.49 -8.93 4.42
CA LEU A 7 -36.59 -7.99 3.76
C LEU A 7 -35.13 -8.44 4.00
N LEU A 8 -34.54 -9.18 3.04
CA LEU A 8 -33.11 -9.46 3.02
C LEU A 8 -32.36 -8.20 2.57
N PHE A 9 -31.89 -7.40 3.53
CA PHE A 9 -30.86 -6.40 3.27
C PHE A 9 -29.53 -7.10 3.02
N ILE A 10 -29.22 -7.38 1.76
CA ILE A 10 -27.88 -7.82 1.36
C ILE A 10 -26.97 -6.60 1.46
N LEU A 11 -26.36 -6.40 2.62
CA LEU A 11 -25.27 -5.44 2.83
C LEU A 11 -24.03 -5.97 2.12
N THR A 12 -23.93 -5.78 0.80
CA THR A 12 -22.65 -5.98 0.10
C THR A 12 -21.73 -4.83 0.52
N SER A 13 -20.92 -5.08 1.55
CA SER A 13 -19.80 -4.21 1.89
C SER A 13 -18.78 -4.30 0.76
N CYS A 14 -18.95 -3.49 -0.28
CA CYS A 14 -17.91 -3.21 -1.26
C CYS A 14 -16.84 -2.37 -0.56
N SER A 15 -15.99 -3.02 0.24
CA SER A 15 -14.77 -2.37 0.72
C SER A 15 -13.94 -1.93 -0.49
N PRO A 16 -13.46 -0.67 -0.56
CA PRO A 16 -12.66 -0.23 -1.69
C PRO A 16 -11.40 -1.09 -1.78
N LYS A 17 -11.22 -1.78 -2.92
CA LYS A 17 -10.05 -2.62 -3.14
C LYS A 17 -8.93 -1.76 -3.72
N TYR A 18 -8.09 -1.20 -2.85
CA TYR A 18 -6.95 -0.35 -3.22
C TYR A 18 -5.85 -1.09 -4.01
N ILE A 19 -5.87 -2.42 -3.99
CA ILE A 19 -4.91 -3.28 -4.69
C ILE A 19 -5.65 -4.08 -5.76
N GLN A 20 -5.41 -3.73 -7.01
CA GLN A 20 -6.04 -4.33 -8.17
C GLN A 20 -5.09 -5.38 -8.77
N GLU A 21 -5.62 -6.53 -9.16
CA GLU A 21 -4.87 -7.47 -10.01
C GLU A 21 -5.12 -7.04 -11.45
N VAL A 22 -4.06 -6.79 -12.22
CA VAL A 22 -4.14 -6.23 -13.57
C VAL A 22 -3.30 -7.07 -14.54
N PRO A 23 -3.50 -6.95 -15.87
CA PRO A 23 -2.58 -7.49 -16.86
C PRO A 23 -1.16 -6.93 -16.69
N SER A 24 -0.13 -7.73 -16.97
CA SER A 24 1.28 -7.34 -16.78
C SER A 24 1.74 -6.18 -17.65
N ASP A 25 1.11 -5.99 -18.80
CA ASP A 25 1.33 -4.90 -19.76
C ASP A 25 0.63 -3.58 -19.38
N THR A 26 -0.09 -3.56 -18.24
CA THR A 26 -0.66 -2.33 -17.70
C THR A 26 0.45 -1.31 -17.44
N LYS A 27 0.34 -0.15 -18.11
CA LYS A 27 1.32 0.94 -18.02
C LYS A 27 1.09 1.78 -16.76
N THR A 28 2.16 2.07 -16.02
CA THR A 28 2.19 3.10 -14.99
C THR A 28 2.52 4.45 -15.63
N LYS A 29 1.81 5.53 -15.24
CA LYS A 29 2.07 6.86 -15.80
C LYS A 29 3.18 7.58 -15.05
N PHE A 30 3.19 7.46 -13.72
CA PHE A 30 4.20 8.03 -12.84
C PHE A 30 4.32 7.17 -11.58
N GLY A 31 5.28 6.26 -11.57
CA GLY A 31 5.27 5.19 -10.59
C GLY A 31 6.50 4.32 -10.54
N PHE A 32 6.45 3.34 -9.64
CA PHE A 32 7.46 2.30 -9.50
C PHE A 32 6.92 0.96 -9.98
N GLU A 33 7.78 0.19 -10.64
CA GLU A 33 7.56 -1.22 -10.93
C GLU A 33 8.64 -2.04 -10.23
N ILE A 34 8.22 -2.98 -9.38
CA ILE A 34 9.11 -3.88 -8.64
C ILE A 34 8.66 -5.32 -8.89
N SER A 35 9.62 -6.20 -9.18
CA SER A 35 9.35 -7.62 -9.41
C SER A 35 9.99 -8.46 -8.31
N ALA A 36 9.32 -9.54 -7.92
CA ALA A 36 9.92 -10.59 -7.11
C ALA A 36 11.25 -11.08 -7.74
N PRO A 37 12.27 -11.44 -6.95
CA PRO A 37 12.23 -11.58 -5.48
C PRO A 37 12.48 -10.27 -4.71
N ASN A 38 12.64 -9.14 -5.39
CA ASN A 38 12.97 -7.87 -4.75
C ASN A 38 11.87 -7.42 -3.79
N GLN A 39 12.28 -6.84 -2.68
CA GLN A 39 11.41 -6.34 -1.64
C GLN A 39 11.33 -4.81 -1.70
N ALA A 40 10.20 -4.23 -1.32
CA ALA A 40 10.06 -2.78 -1.30
C ALA A 40 9.12 -2.28 -0.19
N VAL A 41 9.47 -1.14 0.39
CA VAL A 41 8.63 -0.38 1.31
C VAL A 41 8.56 1.06 0.82
N TYR A 42 7.36 1.52 0.50
CA TYR A 42 7.11 2.90 0.11
C TYR A 42 6.21 3.59 1.11
N PHE A 43 6.68 4.73 1.64
CA PHE A 43 5.86 5.65 2.39
C PHE A 43 5.32 6.70 1.43
N VAL A 44 3.98 6.78 1.32
CA VAL A 44 3.29 7.56 0.29
C VAL A 44 2.28 8.51 0.90
N GLU A 45 2.06 9.62 0.20
CA GLU A 45 1.03 10.60 0.53
C GLU A 45 0.01 10.74 -0.61
N ASN A 46 -1.27 10.54 -0.30
CA ASN A 46 -2.39 10.91 -1.16
C ASN A 46 -2.71 12.39 -0.99
N GLU A 47 -2.23 13.19 -1.95
CA GLU A 47 -2.36 14.65 -1.97
C GLU A 47 -3.82 15.15 -2.10
N LYS A 48 -4.80 14.27 -2.38
CA LYS A 48 -6.24 14.63 -2.40
C LYS A 48 -6.78 15.01 -1.02
N PHE A 49 -6.15 14.55 0.05
CA PHE A 49 -6.57 14.86 1.42
C PHE A 49 -5.68 15.96 2.00
N GLU A 50 -6.21 16.87 2.82
CA GLU A 50 -5.42 17.97 3.40
C GLU A 50 -4.39 17.49 4.46
N PHE A 51 -3.24 18.18 4.54
CA PHE A 51 -2.22 17.99 5.57
C PHE A 51 -2.68 18.68 6.87
N LYS A 52 -3.52 18.03 7.69
CA LYS A 52 -4.06 18.69 8.90
C LYS A 52 -4.19 17.81 10.15
N ASN A 53 -3.56 16.63 10.20
CA ASN A 53 -3.72 15.76 11.37
C ASN A 53 -2.40 15.21 11.93
N ASN A 54 -2.41 14.91 13.23
CA ASN A 54 -1.29 14.29 13.95
C ASN A 54 -0.80 12.99 13.29
N ARG A 55 -1.67 12.28 12.56
CA ARG A 55 -1.31 11.03 11.89
C ARG A 55 -0.33 11.27 10.73
N THR A 56 -0.46 12.37 10.00
CA THR A 56 0.51 12.74 8.96
C THR A 56 1.88 13.04 9.56
N PHE A 57 1.93 13.74 10.70
CA PHE A 57 3.19 13.98 11.42
C PHE A 57 3.80 12.69 11.98
N GLU A 58 2.99 11.81 12.58
CA GLU A 58 3.44 10.49 13.04
C GLU A 58 3.97 9.63 11.89
N HIS A 59 3.28 9.64 10.75
CA HIS A 59 3.71 8.96 9.53
C HIS A 59 5.08 9.46 9.08
N GLU A 60 5.25 10.77 8.92
CA GLU A 60 6.49 11.37 8.47
C GLU A 60 7.66 11.04 9.41
N LYS A 61 7.44 11.21 10.73
CA LYS A 61 8.44 10.89 11.76
C LYS A 61 8.89 9.43 11.66
N ILE A 62 7.94 8.49 11.65
CA ILE A 62 8.25 7.05 11.63
C ILE A 62 8.86 6.64 10.28
N ALA A 63 8.38 7.19 9.16
CA ALA A 63 8.96 6.95 7.85
C ALA A 63 10.43 7.38 7.78
N ASN A 64 10.76 8.57 8.31
CA ASN A 64 12.13 9.06 8.40
C ASN A 64 13.01 8.17 9.28
N GLU A 65 12.51 7.79 10.47
CA GLU A 65 13.23 6.88 11.37
C GLU A 65 13.53 5.53 10.71
N LEU A 66 12.56 4.95 10.00
CA LEU A 66 12.71 3.65 9.34
C LEU A 66 13.64 3.76 8.13
N TYR A 67 13.48 4.78 7.29
CA TYR A 67 14.39 5.04 6.18
C TYR A 67 15.85 5.16 6.64
N ASN A 68 16.10 5.92 7.72
CA ASN A 68 17.43 6.05 8.30
C ASN A 68 17.95 4.75 8.92
N SER A 69 17.06 3.90 9.45
CA SER A 69 17.45 2.62 10.08
C SER A 69 17.83 1.54 9.06
N PHE A 70 17.11 1.48 7.95
CA PHE A 70 17.29 0.42 6.95
C PHE A 70 18.13 0.85 5.74
N GLY A 71 18.34 2.15 5.53
CA GLY A 71 19.04 2.72 4.39
C GLY A 71 18.20 2.67 3.10
N PRO A 72 18.41 3.58 2.12
CA PRO A 72 17.51 3.76 0.97
C PRO A 72 17.29 2.55 0.07
N ALA A 73 18.36 1.81 -0.22
CA ALA A 73 18.32 0.72 -1.18
C ALA A 73 19.52 -0.21 -1.01
N THR A 74 19.26 -1.51 -1.08
CA THR A 74 20.20 -2.59 -1.38
C THR A 74 19.72 -3.28 -2.65
N ASP A 75 20.53 -4.14 -3.25
CA ASP A 75 20.18 -4.86 -4.49
C ASP A 75 18.81 -5.57 -4.40
N ASP A 76 18.46 -6.10 -3.22
CA ASP A 76 17.24 -6.89 -3.00
C ASP A 76 16.13 -6.14 -2.24
N PHE A 77 16.38 -4.90 -1.80
CA PHE A 77 15.43 -4.19 -0.93
C PHE A 77 15.48 -2.68 -1.08
N TYR A 78 14.30 -2.10 -1.30
CA TYR A 78 14.11 -0.66 -1.41
C TYR A 78 13.25 -0.13 -0.25
N ILE A 79 13.63 0.99 0.32
CA ILE A 79 12.78 1.75 1.24
C ILE A 79 12.83 3.23 0.89
N GLY A 80 11.67 3.83 0.67
CA GLY A 80 11.62 5.20 0.17
C GLY A 80 10.38 5.95 0.62
N LYS A 81 10.55 7.25 0.82
CA LYS A 81 9.45 8.23 0.83
C LYS A 81 9.27 8.73 -0.60
N THR A 82 8.05 8.77 -1.09
CA THR A 82 7.79 9.18 -2.48
C THR A 82 6.40 9.77 -2.69
N ASN A 83 6.30 10.65 -3.67
CA ASN A 83 5.06 11.19 -4.23
C ASN A 83 4.63 10.47 -5.52
N ALA A 84 5.19 9.30 -5.80
CA ALA A 84 4.75 8.44 -6.90
C ALA A 84 3.25 8.15 -6.79
N ARG A 85 2.56 8.15 -7.93
CA ARG A 85 1.11 8.01 -8.00
C ARG A 85 0.68 6.57 -8.23
N ASP A 86 1.53 5.81 -8.91
CA ASP A 86 1.28 4.44 -9.31
C ASP A 86 2.35 3.49 -8.77
N PHE A 87 1.93 2.29 -8.36
CA PHE A 87 2.84 1.19 -8.03
C PHE A 87 2.40 -0.08 -8.70
N LYS A 88 3.35 -0.80 -9.29
CA LYS A 88 3.15 -2.10 -9.90
C LYS A 88 4.08 -3.13 -9.27
N PHE A 89 3.52 -4.25 -8.82
CA PHE A 89 4.27 -5.33 -8.17
C PHE A 89 4.02 -6.66 -8.89
N ASN A 90 5.09 -7.28 -9.39
CA ASN A 90 5.01 -8.55 -10.09
C ASN A 90 5.44 -9.69 -9.17
N VAL A 91 4.56 -10.67 -8.93
CA VAL A 91 4.84 -11.83 -8.07
C VAL A 91 3.97 -13.01 -8.47
N ASN A 92 4.54 -14.23 -8.54
CA ASN A 92 3.81 -15.47 -8.85
C ASN A 92 2.91 -15.37 -10.09
N ASN A 93 3.43 -14.82 -11.20
CA ASN A 93 2.70 -14.56 -12.46
C ASN A 93 1.50 -13.60 -12.33
N LYS A 94 1.42 -12.84 -11.25
CA LYS A 94 0.39 -11.83 -11.01
C LYS A 94 1.01 -10.46 -10.95
N THR A 95 0.26 -9.48 -11.44
CA THR A 95 0.63 -8.06 -11.38
C THR A 95 -0.38 -7.34 -10.49
N TYR A 96 0.11 -6.71 -9.44
CA TYR A 96 -0.70 -5.91 -8.53
C TYR A 96 -0.45 -4.43 -8.77
N TYR A 97 -1.52 -3.69 -9.01
CA TYR A 97 -1.51 -2.25 -9.21
C TYR A 97 -2.14 -1.52 -8.02
N ILE A 98 -1.48 -0.44 -7.60
CA ILE A 98 -1.95 0.47 -6.54
C ILE A 98 -1.85 1.90 -7.07
N ALA A 99 -2.98 2.60 -7.13
CA ALA A 99 -3.01 4.05 -7.33
C ALA A 99 -3.09 4.74 -5.96
N VAL A 100 -2.10 5.55 -5.61
CA VAL A 100 -2.04 6.29 -4.32
C VAL A 100 -3.26 7.18 -4.14
N GLU A 101 -3.72 7.79 -5.22
CA GLU A 101 -4.92 8.64 -5.23
C GLU A 101 -6.22 7.90 -4.86
N SER A 102 -6.24 6.56 -4.96
CA SER A 102 -7.40 5.74 -4.59
C SER A 102 -7.43 5.37 -3.10
N LEU A 103 -6.35 5.62 -2.37
CA LEU A 103 -6.24 5.30 -0.94
C LEU A 103 -7.23 6.14 -0.13
N SER A 104 -7.83 5.54 0.91
CA SER A 104 -8.82 6.21 1.77
C SER A 104 -8.23 7.17 2.80
N GLN A 105 -6.91 7.24 2.92
CA GLN A 105 -6.23 8.10 3.88
C GLN A 105 -5.11 8.87 3.20
N ARG A 106 -4.76 10.02 3.79
CA ARG A 106 -3.65 10.85 3.32
C ARG A 106 -2.34 10.09 3.31
N THR A 107 -2.03 9.27 4.31
CA THR A 107 -0.73 8.62 4.42
C THR A 107 -0.85 7.11 4.52
N ALA A 108 0.08 6.39 3.90
CA ALA A 108 0.15 4.94 3.97
C ALA A 108 1.58 4.42 3.78
N MET A 109 1.81 3.20 4.25
CA MET A 109 2.96 2.39 3.86
C MET A 109 2.48 1.30 2.90
N ILE A 110 3.10 1.21 1.73
CA ILE A 110 2.97 0.09 0.81
C ILE A 110 4.15 -0.83 1.05
N LEU A 111 3.90 -2.10 1.37
CA LEU A 111 4.93 -3.11 1.61
C LEU A 111 4.76 -4.25 0.60
N PHE A 112 5.85 -4.57 -0.08
CA PHE A 112 5.97 -5.70 -0.97
C PHE A 112 7.12 -6.59 -0.49
N ASP A 113 6.81 -7.83 -0.13
CA ASP A 113 7.75 -8.78 0.47
C ASP A 113 8.47 -9.68 -0.55
N GLY A 114 8.20 -9.49 -1.84
CA GLY A 114 8.77 -10.29 -2.92
C GLY A 114 8.14 -11.68 -3.08
N ALA A 115 7.15 -12.06 -2.26
CA ALA A 115 6.58 -13.42 -2.25
C ALA A 115 5.05 -13.44 -2.30
N HIS A 116 4.39 -12.39 -1.81
CA HIS A 116 2.94 -12.31 -1.70
C HIS A 116 2.39 -11.01 -2.28
N LYS A 117 1.06 -10.94 -2.33
CA LYS A 117 0.33 -9.71 -2.64
C LYS A 117 0.81 -8.57 -1.72
N PRO A 118 1.03 -7.35 -2.24
CA PRO A 118 1.45 -6.22 -1.42
C PRO A 118 0.43 -5.91 -0.31
N ILE A 119 0.93 -5.26 0.75
CA ILE A 119 0.15 -4.82 1.90
C ILE A 119 0.12 -3.30 1.90
N ILE A 120 -1.05 -2.73 2.20
CA ILE A 120 -1.19 -1.30 2.50
C ILE A 120 -1.51 -1.19 3.98
N GLU A 121 -0.68 -0.46 4.73
CA GLU A 121 -0.90 -0.16 6.14
C GLU A 121 -1.04 1.35 6.34
N PHE A 122 -2.12 1.74 7.01
CA PHE A 122 -2.47 3.14 7.25
C PHE A 122 -2.06 3.62 8.65
N ASN A 123 -1.74 2.70 9.57
CA ASN A 123 -1.33 3.03 10.93
C ASN A 123 0.20 3.02 11.06
N PRO A 124 0.84 4.20 11.23
CA PRO A 124 2.29 4.31 11.37
C PRO A 124 2.88 3.44 12.49
N LYS A 125 2.12 3.21 13.57
CA LYS A 125 2.57 2.41 14.73
C LYS A 125 2.83 0.94 14.37
N LYS A 126 2.33 0.46 13.23
CA LYS A 126 2.53 -0.92 12.75
C LYS A 126 3.69 -1.07 11.77
N TYR A 127 4.20 0.02 11.19
CA TYR A 127 5.18 -0.03 10.10
C TYR A 127 6.42 -0.85 10.46
N ARG A 128 7.09 -0.50 11.57
CA ARG A 128 8.30 -1.20 12.02
C ARG A 128 8.08 -2.71 12.18
N LYS A 129 6.97 -3.11 12.80
CA LYS A 129 6.65 -4.53 13.03
C LYS A 129 6.48 -5.28 11.70
N LEU A 130 5.82 -4.66 10.72
CA LEU A 130 5.60 -5.27 9.41
C LEU A 130 6.89 -5.40 8.61
N ILE A 131 7.74 -4.35 8.58
CA ILE A 131 9.04 -4.39 7.90
C ILE A 131 9.94 -5.47 8.51
N LEU A 132 10.01 -5.55 9.84
CA LEU A 132 10.80 -6.59 10.52
C LEU A 132 10.25 -8.00 10.27
N LYS A 133 8.95 -8.16 10.05
CA LYS A 133 8.36 -9.47 9.71
C LYS A 133 8.73 -9.91 8.29
N MET A 134 8.82 -8.97 7.35
CA MET A 134 9.23 -9.23 5.97
C MET A 134 10.72 -9.61 5.85
N LYS A 135 11.57 -9.09 6.74
CA LYS A 135 13.02 -9.33 6.76
C LYS A 135 13.43 -10.62 7.49
N LYS A 136 12.48 -11.37 8.07
CA LYS A 136 12.72 -12.65 8.73
C LYS A 136 12.40 -13.79 7.78
#